data_AF-W6QIC2-F1
#
_entry.id   AF-W6QIC2-F1
#
_cell.length_a   1.000
_cell.length_b   1.000
_cell.length_c   1.000
_cell.angle_alpha   90.00
_cell.angle_beta   90.00
_cell.angle_gamma   90.00
#
_symmetry.space_group_name_H-M   'P 1'
#
loop_
_entity.id
_entity.type
_entity.pdbx_description
1 polymer ?
#
loop_
_entity_poly.entity_id
_entity_poly.type
_entity_poly.pdbx_seq_one_letter_code
_entity_poly.pdbx_strand_id
1 'polypeptide(L)'
;MKLTGPSAWTDAVFRQLQQDEPDLTSLSDLSGLTEPRLVGDILILPIDGFGMGQSHSNSTNDGSIPEEAFVQHKFRGSWRHEKRLN
;
A
#
# COMPACT_ATOMS: atom_id res chain seq x y z
N MET A 1 7.92 10.02 -20.04
CA MET A 1 7.41 8.64 -19.81
C MET A 1 8.24 8.01 -18.71
N LYS A 2 7.65 7.64 -17.57
CA LYS A 2 8.34 6.80 -16.58
C LYS A 2 8.21 5.36 -17.08
N LEU A 3 9.31 4.77 -17.55
CA LEU A 3 9.30 3.44 -18.16
C LEU A 3 9.17 2.32 -17.12
N THR A 4 9.66 2.56 -15.89
CA THR A 4 9.71 1.60 -14.79
C THR A 4 9.49 2.30 -13.45
N GLY A 5 9.43 1.51 -12.38
CA GLY A 5 9.30 1.99 -11.00
C GLY A 5 7.86 2.08 -10.52
N PRO A 6 7.66 2.52 -9.27
CA PRO A 6 6.35 2.45 -8.60
C PRO A 6 5.29 3.25 -9.33
N SER A 7 5.58 4.48 -9.81
CA SER A 7 4.59 5.27 -10.55
C SER A 7 4.15 4.59 -11.85
N ALA A 8 5.09 4.07 -12.64
CA ALA A 8 4.77 3.42 -13.91
C ALA A 8 3.92 2.15 -13.70
N TRP A 9 4.20 1.41 -12.63
CA TRP A 9 3.42 0.26 -12.22
C TRP A 9 2.02 0.65 -11.74
N THR A 10 1.90 1.67 -10.88
CA THR A 10 0.60 2.18 -10.40
C THR A 10 -0.27 2.64 -11.57
N ASP A 11 0.28 3.38 -12.54
CA ASP A 11 -0.46 3.82 -13.74
C ASP A 11 -0.96 2.64 -14.57
N ALA A 12 -0.18 1.56 -14.67
CA ALA A 12 -0.58 0.35 -15.40
C ALA A 12 -1.73 -0.39 -14.70
N VAL A 13 -1.62 -0.59 -13.38
CA VAL A 13 -2.67 -1.25 -12.57
C VAL A 13 -3.95 -0.41 -12.54
N PHE A 14 -3.85 0.92 -12.37
CA PHE A 14 -5.01 1.79 -12.33
C PHE A 14 -5.79 1.78 -13.65
N ARG A 15 -5.09 1.74 -14.80
CA ARG A 15 -5.74 1.57 -16.11
C ARG A 15 -6.44 0.21 -16.28
N GLN A 16 -5.93 -0.84 -15.65
CA GLN A 16 -6.59 -2.14 -15.66
C GLN A 16 -7.88 -2.10 -14.83
N LEU A 17 -7.85 -1.51 -13.63
CA LEU A 17 -9.05 -1.33 -12.80
C LEU A 17 -10.14 -0.55 -13.56
N GLN A 18 -9.76 0.47 -14.32
CA GLN A 18 -10.68 1.26 -15.14
C GLN A 18 -11.37 0.48 -16.28
N GLN A 19 -10.85 -0.69 -16.67
CA GLN A 19 -11.53 -1.56 -17.65
C GLN A 19 -12.81 -2.16 -17.07
N ASP A 20 -12.80 -2.50 -15.78
CA ASP A 20 -13.95 -3.06 -15.06
C ASP A 20 -14.80 -1.96 -14.38
N GLU A 21 -14.16 -0.86 -13.96
CA GLU A 21 -14.81 0.28 -13.29
C GLU A 21 -14.42 1.63 -13.92
N PRO A 22 -15.10 2.04 -15.00
CA PRO A 22 -14.78 3.29 -15.71
C PRO A 22 -14.95 4.57 -14.88
N ASP A 23 -15.75 4.52 -13.82
CA ASP A 23 -16.00 5.66 -12.90
C ASP A 23 -14.83 5.91 -11.93
N LEU A 24 -13.84 5.02 -11.90
CA LEU A 24 -12.61 5.18 -11.13
C LEU A 24 -11.69 6.21 -11.82
N THR A 25 -11.95 7.49 -11.59
CA THR A 25 -11.28 8.59 -12.32
C THR A 25 -10.02 9.10 -11.62
N SER A 26 -9.86 8.83 -10.32
CA SER A 26 -8.75 9.29 -9.50
C SER A 26 -8.31 8.22 -8.49
N LEU A 27 -7.02 8.21 -8.12
CA LEU A 27 -6.51 7.37 -7.03
C LEU A 27 -7.18 7.71 -5.68
N SER A 28 -7.71 8.93 -5.52
CA SER A 28 -8.50 9.30 -4.35
C SER A 28 -9.77 8.47 -4.20
N ASP A 29 -10.30 7.91 -5.29
CA ASP A 29 -11.51 7.07 -5.29
C ASP A 29 -11.27 5.72 -4.60
N LEU A 30 -10.00 5.36 -4.37
CA LEU A 30 -9.54 4.18 -3.63
C LEU A 30 -9.01 4.53 -2.23
N SER A 31 -9.14 5.78 -1.78
CA SER A 31 -8.66 6.21 -0.47
C SER A 31 -9.69 5.95 0.63
N GLY A 32 -9.24 5.64 1.84
CA GLY A 32 -10.11 5.44 3.00
C GLY A 32 -10.91 4.14 2.99
N LEU A 33 -10.48 3.14 2.22
CA LEU A 33 -11.07 1.79 2.26
C LEU A 33 -10.92 1.22 3.68
N THR A 34 -12.04 0.74 4.24
CA THR A 34 -12.08 0.04 5.54
C THR A 34 -12.18 -1.47 5.36
N GLU A 35 -12.52 -1.94 4.16
CA GLU A 35 -12.68 -3.36 3.82
C GLU A 35 -11.98 -3.66 2.49
N PRO A 36 -11.49 -4.90 2.26
CA PRO A 36 -10.95 -5.30 0.96
C PRO A 36 -11.98 -5.16 -0.15
N ARG A 37 -11.51 -4.70 -1.31
CA ARG A 37 -12.33 -4.54 -2.51
C ARG A 37 -11.73 -5.34 -3.67
N LEU A 38 -12.51 -6.24 -4.24
CA LEU A 38 -12.13 -7.00 -5.44
C LEU A 38 -12.74 -6.33 -6.67
N VAL A 39 -11.89 -6.02 -7.66
CA VAL A 39 -12.29 -5.48 -8.97
C VAL A 39 -11.66 -6.34 -10.04
N GLY A 40 -12.48 -7.03 -10.83
CA GLY A 40 -11.99 -8.04 -11.77
C GLY A 40 -11.16 -9.11 -11.05
N ASP A 41 -9.88 -9.19 -11.37
CA ASP A 41 -8.89 -10.09 -10.76
C ASP A 41 -7.91 -9.38 -9.79
N ILE A 42 -8.15 -8.09 -9.48
CA ILE A 42 -7.30 -7.28 -8.62
C ILE A 42 -7.96 -7.10 -7.25
N LEU A 43 -7.30 -7.59 -6.19
CA LEU A 43 -7.69 -7.34 -4.80
C LEU A 43 -6.98 -6.08 -4.26
N ILE A 44 -7.78 -5.09 -3.86
CA ILE A 44 -7.33 -3.85 -3.24
C ILE A 44 -7.55 -3.97 -1.73
N LEU A 45 -6.51 -3.70 -0.96
CA LEU A 45 -6.54 -3.82 0.50
C LEU A 45 -6.69 -2.45 1.17
N PRO A 46 -7.36 -2.38 2.34
CA PRO A 46 -7.27 -1.24 3.26
C PRO A 46 -5.82 -0.93 3.63
N ILE A 47 -5.58 0.27 4.14
CA ILE A 47 -4.22 0.68 4.53
C ILE A 47 -3.61 -0.29 5.54
N ASP A 48 -4.40 -0.81 6.48
CA ASP A 48 -3.92 -1.77 7.48
C ASP A 48 -3.58 -3.15 6.91
N GLY A 49 -4.12 -3.50 5.74
CA GLY A 49 -3.80 -4.76 5.07
C GLY A 49 -2.31 -4.97 4.80
N PHE A 50 -1.62 -3.87 4.45
CA PHE A 50 -0.18 -3.87 4.21
C PHE A 50 0.57 -2.97 5.18
N GLY A 51 0.01 -1.80 5.48
CA GLY A 51 0.66 -0.70 6.16
C GLY A 51 0.43 -0.64 7.66
N MET A 52 -0.12 -1.66 8.33
CA MET A 52 -0.33 -1.54 9.78
C MET A 52 0.99 -1.24 10.53
N GLY A 53 0.89 -0.42 11.56
CA GLY A 53 2.00 0.01 12.40
C GLY A 53 2.84 1.16 11.84
N GLN A 54 2.52 1.74 10.67
CA GLN A 54 3.19 2.96 10.22
C GLN A 54 2.75 4.18 11.06
N SER A 55 3.67 5.10 11.31
CA SER A 55 3.36 6.39 11.95
C SER A 55 2.71 7.40 10.99
N HIS A 56 2.34 6.97 9.78
CA HIS A 56 1.81 7.80 8.70
C HIS A 56 0.71 7.04 7.94
N SER A 57 0.12 7.67 6.91
CA SER A 57 -0.92 7.07 6.05
C SER A 57 -2.23 6.68 6.75
N ASN A 58 -2.44 7.09 8.01
CA ASN A 58 -3.61 6.75 8.83
C ASN A 58 -3.81 5.25 9.04
N SER A 59 -2.72 4.45 9.06
CA SER A 59 -2.79 3.06 9.52
C SER A 59 -2.93 2.99 11.04
N THR A 60 -3.55 1.92 11.54
CA THR A 60 -3.51 1.54 12.96
C THR A 60 -2.07 1.46 13.44
N ASN A 61 -1.74 2.20 14.50
CA ASN A 61 -0.38 2.30 15.03
C ASN A 61 -0.29 2.42 16.57
N ASP A 62 -1.36 2.03 17.26
CA ASP A 62 -1.48 2.05 18.72
C ASP A 62 -0.91 0.79 19.41
N GLY A 63 -0.31 -0.12 18.64
CA GLY A 63 0.24 -1.39 19.11
C GLY A 63 -0.73 -2.57 19.02
N SER A 64 -2.00 -2.33 18.68
CA SER A 64 -2.92 -3.40 18.29
C SER A 64 -2.59 -3.94 16.90
N ILE A 65 -3.09 -5.14 16.59
CA ILE A 65 -3.00 -5.75 15.26
C ILE A 65 -4.43 -5.86 14.74
N PRO A 66 -4.81 -5.06 13.72
CA PRO A 66 -6.11 -5.17 13.06
C PRO A 66 -6.35 -6.57 12.49
N GLU A 67 -7.60 -6.98 12.31
CA GLU A 67 -7.92 -8.31 11.77
C GLU A 67 -7.48 -8.46 10.31
N GLU A 68 -7.61 -7.37 9.55
CA GLU A 68 -7.22 -7.22 8.16
C GLU A 68 -5.71 -7.15 7.95
N ALA A 69 -4.90 -7.15 9.02
CA ALA A 69 -3.44 -7.02 8.98
C ALA A 69 -2.75 -8.27 8.40
N PHE A 70 -2.30 -8.21 7.13
CA PHE A 70 -1.60 -9.34 6.50
C PHE A 70 -0.07 -9.25 6.57
N VAL A 71 0.50 -8.04 6.77
CA VAL A 71 1.96 -7.82 6.74
C VAL A 71 2.44 -6.84 7.81
N GLN A 72 3.27 -7.29 8.76
CA GLN A 72 3.93 -6.39 9.72
C GLN A 72 5.31 -5.95 9.24
N HIS A 73 5.48 -4.62 9.10
CA HIS A 73 6.76 -4.03 8.72
C HIS A 73 7.72 -3.91 9.91
N LYS A 74 8.89 -4.56 9.83
CA LYS A 74 9.96 -4.45 10.85
C LYS A 74 11.15 -3.69 10.29
N PHE A 75 11.09 -2.35 10.28
CA PHE A 75 12.16 -1.47 9.79
C PHE A 75 13.41 -1.44 10.69
N ARG A 76 13.93 -2.60 11.07
CA ARG A 76 15.09 -2.72 11.97
C ARG A 76 16.37 -2.16 11.37
N GLY A 77 16.41 -1.95 10.05
CA GLY A 77 17.56 -1.36 9.37
C GLY A 77 18.85 -2.11 9.66
N SER A 78 18.80 -3.44 9.85
CA SER A 78 19.95 -4.27 10.23
C SER A 78 21.10 -4.18 9.23
N TRP A 79 20.80 -3.82 7.98
CA TRP A 79 21.77 -3.56 6.91
C TRP A 79 22.50 -2.21 7.03
N ARG A 80 22.04 -1.29 7.89
CA ARG A 80 22.66 0.05 8.06
C ARG A 80 23.93 0.04 8.92
N HIS A 81 24.46 -1.13 9.27
CA HIS A 81 25.68 -1.25 10.07
C HIS A 81 26.86 -1.76 9.22
N GLU A 82 27.66 -0.82 8.70
CA GLU A 82 29.12 -0.95 8.67
C GLU A 82 29.75 0.35 9.20
N LYS A 83 30.83 0.17 9.97
CA LYS A 83 31.26 0.97 11.13
C LYS A 83 31.70 2.39 10.81
N ARG A 84 31.26 3.37 11.62
CA ARG A 84 32.06 4.57 11.90
C ARG A 84 33.18 4.15 12.87
N LEU A 85 34.29 3.67 12.33
CA LEU A 85 35.55 3.64 13.08
C LEU A 85 36.03 5.09 13.18
N ASN A 86 36.30 5.49 14.43
CA ASN A 86 36.71 6.79 14.95
C ASN A 86 37.37 7.75 13.95
#